data_AF-A0A7S2EQL1-F1
#
_entry.id   AF-A0A7S2EQL1-F1
#
_cell.length_a   1.000
_cell.length_b   1.000
_cell.length_c   1.000
_cell.angle_alpha   90.00
_cell.angle_beta   90.00
_cell.angle_gamma   90.00
#
_symmetry.space_group_name_H-M   'P 1'
#
loop_
_entity.id
_entity.type
_entity.pdbx_description
1 polymer ?
#
loop_
_entity_poly.entity_id
_entity_poly.type
_entity_poly.pdbx_seq_one_letter_code
_entity_poly.pdbx_strand_id
1 'polypeptide(L)'
;PFLIADFLREVPFDPFLPWIFMGEEIIMSARLWTSGYDIFSPTHSVADHVYGRLNKPKFWEAVHSLFSPGVHNPLQMLVLDRIKYQIGYPEAAKDMVKPKSILTAVDQYSMGDKRRLDDYLALAGLDPIKKEVTTAQWCFDGQQP
;
A
#
# COMPACT_ATOMS: atom_id res chain seq x y z
N PRO A 1 22.28 -2.01 -8.36
CA PRO A 1 21.96 -0.62 -8.76
C PRO A 1 20.71 -0.16 -8.01
N PHE A 2 20.75 0.98 -7.31
CA PHE A 2 19.56 1.54 -6.68
C PHE A 2 18.64 2.15 -7.74
N LEU A 3 17.33 2.00 -7.54
CA LEU A 3 16.31 2.50 -8.46
C LEU A 3 16.23 4.03 -8.36
N ILE A 4 16.41 4.72 -9.49
CA ILE A 4 16.11 6.16 -9.59
C ILE A 4 14.58 6.30 -9.69
N ALA A 5 14.02 7.44 -9.28
CA ALA A 5 12.56 7.70 -9.25
C ALA A 5 11.82 7.54 -10.62
N ASP A 6 12.49 7.13 -11.68
CA ASP A 6 11.93 6.87 -13.01
C ASP A 6 10.88 5.75 -13.00
N PHE A 7 10.95 4.82 -12.03
CA PHE A 7 9.94 3.77 -11.86
C PHE A 7 8.52 4.32 -11.66
N LEU A 8 8.38 5.56 -11.17
CA LEU A 8 7.08 6.23 -11.03
C LEU A 8 6.42 6.53 -12.38
N ARG A 9 7.16 6.47 -13.49
CA ARG A 9 6.59 6.54 -14.84
C ARG A 9 5.91 5.23 -15.25
N GLU A 10 6.41 4.10 -14.76
CA GLU A 10 5.88 2.77 -15.04
C GLU A 10 4.79 2.37 -14.03
N VAL A 11 5.05 2.63 -12.74
CA VAL A 11 4.14 2.35 -11.63
C VAL A 11 3.85 3.65 -10.87
N PRO A 12 3.01 4.54 -11.42
CA PRO A 12 2.69 5.81 -10.76
C PRO A 12 1.85 5.58 -9.52
N PHE A 13 1.89 6.53 -8.58
CA PHE A 13 0.92 6.56 -7.48
C PHE A 13 -0.52 6.56 -8.02
N ASP A 14 -1.41 5.87 -7.32
CA ASP A 14 -2.83 5.81 -7.68
C ASP A 14 -3.50 7.14 -7.27
N PRO A 15 -3.93 7.98 -8.24
CA PRO A 15 -4.50 9.29 -7.94
C PRO A 15 -5.87 9.22 -7.26
N PHE A 16 -6.47 8.02 -7.16
CA PHE A 16 -7.75 7.78 -6.49
C PHE A 16 -7.60 7.33 -5.04
N LEU A 17 -6.40 7.46 -4.44
CA LEU A 17 -6.14 7.24 -3.03
C LEU A 17 -5.83 8.54 -2.25
N PRO A 18 -6.62 9.62 -2.39
CA PRO A 18 -6.38 10.81 -1.58
C PRO A 18 -6.62 10.49 -0.09
N TRP A 19 -5.88 11.16 0.79
CA TRP A 19 -6.04 11.03 2.25
C TRP A 19 -5.63 9.68 2.83
N ILE A 20 -5.05 8.78 2.03
CA ILE A 20 -4.49 7.54 2.55
C ILE A 20 -3.23 7.88 3.38
N PHE A 21 -3.16 7.30 4.58
CA PHE A 21 -1.95 7.22 5.39
C PHE A 21 -1.64 5.75 5.75
N MET A 22 -2.69 4.96 5.98
CA MET A 22 -2.56 3.53 6.22
C MET A 22 -2.95 2.75 4.97
N GLY A 23 -1.97 2.12 4.32
CA GLY A 23 -2.18 1.26 3.15
C GLY A 23 -1.37 1.65 1.92
N GLU A 24 -0.78 2.85 1.88
CA GLU A 24 0.09 3.27 0.78
C GLU A 24 1.30 2.35 0.58
N GLU A 25 1.90 1.87 1.67
CA GLU A 25 3.11 1.06 1.63
C GLU A 25 2.84 -0.30 0.98
N ILE A 26 1.78 -0.99 1.42
CA ILE A 26 1.41 -2.30 0.88
C ILE A 26 0.96 -2.21 -0.57
N ILE A 27 0.12 -1.23 -0.94
CA ILE A 27 -0.37 -1.12 -2.32
C ILE A 27 0.77 -0.78 -3.28
N MET A 28 1.67 0.13 -2.88
CA MET A 28 2.80 0.51 -3.72
C MET A 28 3.78 -0.65 -3.87
N SER A 29 4.12 -1.31 -2.77
CA SER A 29 5.04 -2.45 -2.78
C SER A 29 4.50 -3.62 -3.61
N ALA A 30 3.21 -3.96 -3.46
CA ALA A 30 2.56 -5.00 -4.24
C ALA A 30 2.56 -4.67 -5.74
N ARG A 31 2.25 -3.42 -6.12
CA ARG A 31 2.24 -2.99 -7.51
C ARG A 31 3.64 -2.99 -8.14
N LEU A 32 4.66 -2.55 -7.40
CA LEU A 32 6.06 -2.63 -7.85
C LEU A 32 6.49 -4.09 -8.04
N TRP A 33 6.26 -4.95 -7.05
CA TRP A 33 6.62 -6.36 -7.12
C TRP A 33 5.97 -7.06 -8.30
N THR A 34 4.65 -6.90 -8.47
CA THR A 34 3.89 -7.50 -9.57
C THR A 34 4.28 -6.92 -10.93
N SER A 35 4.87 -5.72 -10.97
CA SER A 35 5.46 -5.12 -12.18
C SER A 35 6.91 -5.57 -12.45
N GLY A 36 7.47 -6.46 -11.62
CA GLY A 36 8.78 -7.07 -11.83
C GLY A 36 9.93 -6.41 -11.07
N TYR A 37 9.64 -5.44 -10.20
CA TYR A 37 10.64 -4.82 -9.34
C TYR A 37 10.98 -5.71 -8.15
N ASP A 38 12.26 -5.73 -7.80
CA ASP A 38 12.73 -6.39 -6.58
C ASP A 38 12.74 -5.41 -5.41
N ILE A 39 12.27 -5.88 -4.26
CA ILE A 39 12.23 -5.13 -3.01
C ILE A 39 13.32 -5.69 -2.10
N PHE A 40 14.26 -4.83 -1.71
CA PHE A 40 15.36 -5.19 -0.82
C PHE A 40 15.28 -4.40 0.47
N SER A 41 15.56 -5.07 1.58
CA SER A 41 15.82 -4.43 2.87
C SER A 41 17.32 -4.53 3.16
N PRO A 42 17.96 -3.48 3.69
CA PRO A 42 19.35 -3.58 4.09
C PRO A 42 19.49 -4.55 5.28
N THR A 43 20.56 -5.35 5.28
CA THR A 43 20.87 -6.30 6.36
C THR A 43 21.30 -5.62 7.67
N HIS A 44 21.56 -4.32 7.61
CA HIS A 44 21.96 -3.48 8.73
C HIS A 44 21.06 -2.24 8.75
N SER A 45 20.68 -1.78 9.95
CA SER A 45 19.94 -0.52 10.08
C SER A 45 20.82 0.65 9.62
N VAL A 46 20.33 1.42 8.65
CA VAL A 46 21.02 2.62 8.12
C VAL A 46 20.33 3.92 8.51
N ALA A 47 19.12 3.83 9.07
CA ALA A 47 18.32 4.97 9.49
C ALA A 47 17.34 4.56 10.59
N ASP A 48 17.17 5.42 11.58
CA ASP A 48 16.19 5.23 12.65
C ASP A 48 14.98 6.16 12.48
N HIS A 49 13.81 5.68 12.88
CA HIS A 49 12.58 6.47 12.88
C HIS A 49 12.17 6.90 14.28
N VAL A 50 12.05 8.21 14.52
CA VAL A 50 11.50 8.74 15.77
C VAL A 50 9.97 8.72 15.70
N TYR A 51 9.37 7.66 16.24
CA TYR A 51 7.92 7.50 16.35
C TYR A 51 7.28 8.43 17.40
N GLY A 52 8.01 8.70 18.49
CA GLY A 52 7.55 9.58 19.58
C GLY A 52 7.50 11.05 19.16
N ARG A 53 6.44 11.45 18.47
CA ARG A 53 6.25 12.81 17.94
C ARG A 53 5.16 13.57 18.69
N LEU A 54 5.34 13.74 20.00
CA LEU A 54 4.43 14.54 20.80
C LEU A 54 4.44 15.99 20.30
N ASN A 55 3.26 16.56 20.04
CA ASN A 55 3.06 17.95 19.60
C ASN A 55 3.77 18.33 18.28
N LYS A 56 4.09 17.36 17.41
CA LYS A 56 4.58 17.64 16.07
C LYS A 56 3.45 17.53 15.05
N PRO A 57 3.50 18.34 13.97
CA PRO A 57 2.45 18.34 12.97
C PRO A 57 2.31 16.95 12.31
N LYS A 58 1.07 16.52 12.13
CA LYS A 58 0.71 15.25 11.50
C LYS A 58 -0.04 15.49 10.19
N PHE A 59 0.04 14.53 9.28
CA PHE A 59 -0.64 14.57 7.98
C PHE A 59 -2.13 14.92 8.12
N TRP A 60 -2.84 14.23 9.01
CA TRP A 60 -4.27 14.43 9.22
C TRP A 60 -4.63 15.79 9.81
N GLU A 61 -3.70 16.49 10.47
CA GLU A 61 -3.96 17.84 10.98
C GLU A 61 -4.13 18.86 9.85
N ALA A 62 -3.38 18.71 8.75
CA ALA A 62 -3.60 19.52 7.56
C ALA A 62 -4.99 19.26 6.94
N VAL A 63 -5.41 17.99 6.90
CA VAL A 63 -6.76 17.61 6.45
C VAL A 63 -7.84 18.19 7.38
N HIS A 64 -7.62 18.17 8.69
CA HIS A 64 -8.52 18.78 9.66
C HIS A 64 -8.66 20.29 9.47
N SER A 65 -7.56 20.99 9.19
CA SER A 65 -7.56 22.42 8.94
C SER A 65 -8.28 22.81 7.63
N LEU A 66 -8.19 21.98 6.60
CA LEU A 66 -8.84 22.23 5.30
C LEU A 66 -10.35 21.98 5.31
N PHE A 67 -10.80 21.01 6.11
CA PHE A 67 -12.18 20.55 6.09
C PHE A 67 -12.85 20.70 7.46
N SER A 68 -12.57 19.78 8.39
CA SER A 68 -13.04 19.85 9.78
C SER A 68 -12.30 18.83 10.67
N PRO A 69 -12.21 19.07 11.99
CA PRO A 69 -11.62 18.10 12.91
C PRO A 69 -12.29 16.72 12.83
N GLY A 70 -11.49 15.65 12.78
CA GLY A 70 -11.97 14.26 12.78
C GLY A 70 -12.42 13.72 11.42
N VAL A 71 -12.40 14.52 10.36
CA VAL A 71 -12.87 14.12 9.02
C VAL A 71 -11.91 13.17 8.30
N HIS A 72 -10.63 13.13 8.70
CA HIS A 72 -9.62 12.30 8.04
C HIS A 72 -9.98 10.82 8.04
N ASN A 73 -10.40 10.26 9.19
CA ASN A 73 -10.68 8.83 9.30
C ASN A 73 -11.85 8.39 8.40
N PRO A 74 -13.01 9.08 8.38
CA PRO A 74 -14.05 8.81 7.40
C PRO A 74 -13.57 8.89 5.95
N LEU A 75 -12.77 9.90 5.59
CA LEU A 75 -12.23 10.04 4.24
C LEU A 75 -11.29 8.90 3.85
N GLN A 76 -10.39 8.51 4.76
CA GLN A 76 -9.49 7.40 4.55
C GLN A 76 -10.27 6.09 4.37
N MET A 77 -11.30 5.84 5.19
CA MET A 77 -12.13 4.64 5.08
C MET A 77 -12.82 4.52 3.73
N LEU A 78 -13.20 5.64 3.10
CA LEU A 78 -13.80 5.64 1.76
C LEU A 78 -12.83 5.12 0.70
N VAL A 79 -11.55 5.47 0.76
CA VAL A 79 -10.56 5.07 -0.27
C VAL A 79 -9.88 3.75 0.05
N LEU A 80 -9.90 3.32 1.31
CA LEU A 80 -9.28 2.07 1.76
C LEU A 80 -9.88 0.84 1.07
N ASP A 81 -11.17 0.86 0.74
CA ASP A 81 -11.82 -0.25 0.02
C ASP A 81 -11.24 -0.43 -1.40
N ARG A 82 -10.63 0.60 -1.98
CA ARG A 82 -9.92 0.49 -3.26
C ARG A 82 -8.66 -0.34 -3.12
N ILE A 83 -7.92 -0.11 -2.04
CA ILE A 83 -6.71 -0.86 -1.71
C ILE A 83 -7.10 -2.30 -1.40
N LYS A 84 -8.10 -2.49 -0.55
CA LYS A 84 -8.61 -3.82 -0.20
C LYS A 84 -9.06 -4.60 -1.44
N TYR A 85 -9.76 -3.95 -2.36
CA TYR A 85 -10.15 -4.55 -3.64
C TYR A 85 -8.92 -5.00 -4.44
N GLN A 86 -7.92 -4.13 -4.61
CA GLN A 86 -6.70 -4.43 -5.35
C GLN A 86 -5.83 -5.51 -4.69
N ILE A 87 -5.85 -5.59 -3.36
CA ILE A 87 -5.12 -6.60 -2.57
C ILE A 87 -5.89 -7.93 -2.46
N GLY A 88 -7.16 -7.97 -2.88
CA GLY A 88 -7.95 -9.20 -2.92
C GLY A 88 -8.71 -9.53 -1.63
N TYR A 89 -9.04 -8.54 -0.80
CA TYR A 89 -9.91 -8.74 0.37
C TYR A 89 -11.34 -9.08 -0.08
N PRO A 90 -11.94 -10.19 0.39
CA PRO A 90 -13.27 -10.61 -0.03
C PRO A 90 -14.39 -9.59 0.26
N GLU A 91 -14.31 -8.87 1.39
CA GLU A 91 -15.30 -7.83 1.73
C GLU A 91 -15.28 -6.62 0.77
N ALA A 92 -14.19 -6.44 0.04
CA ALA A 92 -14.02 -5.38 -0.95
C ALA A 92 -14.16 -5.90 -2.38
N ALA A 93 -14.81 -7.06 -2.57
CA ALA A 93 -15.14 -7.56 -3.90
C ALA A 93 -15.95 -6.53 -4.71
N LYS A 94 -15.81 -6.59 -6.04
CA LYS A 94 -16.34 -5.58 -6.98
C LYS A 94 -17.83 -5.31 -6.80
N ASP A 95 -18.61 -6.31 -6.43
CA ASP A 95 -20.05 -6.25 -6.15
C ASP A 95 -20.38 -5.70 -4.75
N MET A 96 -19.48 -5.86 -3.78
CA MET A 96 -19.64 -5.44 -2.39
C MET A 96 -19.28 -3.96 -2.15
N VAL A 97 -18.27 -3.44 -2.86
CA VAL A 97 -17.77 -2.06 -2.67
C VAL A 97 -18.83 -1.00 -3.01
N LYS A 98 -18.98 0.01 -2.14
CA LYS A 98 -19.90 1.14 -2.33
C LYS A 98 -19.24 2.46 -1.88
N PRO A 99 -19.34 3.55 -2.65
CA PRO A 99 -19.95 3.65 -3.98
C PRO A 99 -19.19 2.84 -5.05
N LYS A 100 -19.69 2.69 -6.28
CA LYS A 100 -18.89 2.02 -7.34
C LYS A 100 -17.79 2.90 -7.93
N SER A 101 -17.92 4.22 -7.74
CA SER A 101 -16.97 5.22 -8.26
C SER A 101 -15.56 5.10 -7.67
N ILE A 102 -15.37 4.44 -6.52
CA ILE A 102 -14.03 4.14 -6.00
C ILE A 102 -13.23 3.20 -6.90
N LEU A 103 -13.90 2.41 -7.77
CA LEU A 103 -13.23 1.58 -8.77
C LEU A 103 -13.00 2.31 -10.10
N THR A 104 -13.17 3.64 -10.14
CA THR A 104 -12.88 4.44 -11.33
C THR A 104 -11.45 4.23 -11.79
N ALA A 105 -11.28 3.86 -13.06
CA ALA A 105 -9.98 3.61 -13.68
C ALA A 105 -9.06 2.66 -12.87
N VAL A 106 -9.62 1.76 -12.06
CA VAL A 106 -8.83 0.88 -11.18
C VAL A 106 -7.87 0.00 -11.96
N ASP A 107 -8.26 -0.44 -13.15
CA ASP A 107 -7.43 -1.28 -14.02
C ASP A 107 -6.15 -0.55 -14.50
N GLN A 108 -6.16 0.79 -14.58
CA GLN A 108 -4.98 1.59 -14.97
C GLN A 108 -3.94 1.68 -13.86
N TYR A 109 -4.34 1.44 -12.62
CA TYR A 109 -3.48 1.54 -11.43
C TYR A 109 -3.44 0.22 -10.66
N SER A 110 -3.79 -0.90 -11.31
CA SER A 110 -3.83 -2.23 -10.71
C SER A 110 -2.43 -2.84 -10.56
N MET A 111 -2.39 -4.11 -10.17
CA MET A 111 -1.19 -4.94 -10.12
C MET A 111 -0.57 -5.13 -11.52
N GLY A 112 0.75 -5.29 -11.56
CA GLY A 112 1.46 -5.66 -12.78
C GLY A 112 1.24 -7.13 -13.18
N ASP A 113 1.80 -7.50 -14.32
CA ASP A 113 1.61 -8.82 -14.97
C ASP A 113 2.86 -9.72 -14.90
N LYS A 114 3.93 -9.29 -14.23
CA LYS A 114 5.23 -9.99 -14.21
C LYS A 114 5.35 -11.02 -13.09
N ARG A 115 4.66 -10.82 -11.96
CA ARG A 115 4.63 -11.74 -10.81
C ARG A 115 3.23 -11.79 -10.23
N ARG A 116 2.87 -12.89 -9.56
CA ARG A 116 1.56 -13.00 -8.92
C ARG A 116 1.52 -12.15 -7.65
N LEU A 117 0.35 -11.58 -7.37
CA LEU A 117 0.09 -10.91 -6.10
C LEU A 117 0.20 -11.88 -4.92
N ASP A 118 -0.31 -13.11 -5.06
CA ASP A 118 -0.27 -14.13 -4.01
C ASP A 118 1.15 -14.40 -3.51
N ASP A 119 2.13 -14.40 -4.42
CA ASP A 119 3.54 -14.62 -4.09
C ASP A 119 4.09 -13.46 -3.25
N TYR A 120 3.71 -12.22 -3.57
CA TYR A 120 4.05 -11.04 -2.78
C TYR A 120 3.43 -11.11 -1.38
N LEU A 121 2.14 -11.46 -1.29
CA LEU A 121 1.42 -11.54 -0.02
C LEU A 121 2.02 -12.63 0.87
N ALA A 122 2.36 -13.79 0.30
CA ALA A 122 3.06 -14.85 1.02
C ALA A 122 4.44 -14.39 1.54
N LEU A 123 5.23 -13.71 0.70
CA LEU A 123 6.52 -13.12 1.09
C LEU A 123 6.36 -12.12 2.24
N ALA A 124 5.36 -11.24 2.15
CA ALA A 124 5.03 -10.26 3.18
C ALA A 124 4.37 -10.87 4.43
N GLY A 125 4.06 -12.17 4.43
CA GLY A 125 3.38 -12.85 5.53
C GLY A 125 1.94 -12.40 5.73
N LEU A 126 1.20 -12.12 4.64
CA LEU A 126 -0.16 -11.61 4.66
C LEU A 126 -1.14 -12.58 4.02
N ASP A 127 -2.25 -12.86 4.70
CA ASP A 127 -3.40 -13.57 4.13
C ASP A 127 -4.65 -12.65 4.21
N PRO A 128 -5.06 -12.01 3.11
CA PRO A 128 -6.21 -11.09 3.13
C PRO A 128 -7.56 -11.80 3.24
N ILE A 129 -7.61 -13.12 2.97
CA ILE A 129 -8.84 -13.90 3.07
C ILE A 129 -9.10 -14.27 4.54
N LYS A 130 -8.07 -14.79 5.22
CA LYS A 130 -8.14 -15.13 6.66
C LYS A 130 -7.93 -13.93 7.56
N LYS A 131 -7.38 -12.84 7.04
CA LYS A 131 -6.99 -11.61 7.76
C LYS A 131 -5.93 -11.91 8.82
N GLU A 132 -4.98 -12.74 8.45
CA GLU A 132 -3.88 -13.18 9.31
C GLU A 132 -2.57 -12.56 8.85
N VAL A 133 -1.69 -12.30 9.81
CA VAL A 133 -0.31 -11.86 9.59
C VAL A 133 0.61 -12.91 10.20
N THR A 134 1.47 -13.48 9.37
CA THR A 134 2.54 -14.40 9.78
C THR A 134 3.89 -13.67 9.76
N THR A 135 4.98 -14.39 10.00
CA THR A 135 6.31 -13.83 9.82
C THR A 135 6.60 -13.64 8.34
N ALA A 136 6.88 -12.39 7.95
CA ALA A 136 7.38 -12.09 6.62
C ALA A 136 8.71 -12.83 6.40
N GLN A 137 8.83 -13.47 5.23
CA GLN A 137 10.06 -14.13 4.82
C GLN A 137 10.99 -13.05 4.27
N TRP A 138 12.17 -12.91 4.88
CA TRP A 138 13.12 -11.87 4.51
C TRP A 138 14.40 -12.45 3.96
N CYS A 139 14.92 -11.78 2.95
CA CYS A 139 16.22 -12.04 2.36
C CYS A 139 17.32 -11.51 3.30
N PHE A 140 17.86 -12.37 4.16
CA PHE A 140 18.99 -12.01 5.04
C PHE A 140 20.35 -12.08 4.32
N ASP A 141 20.47 -12.97 3.33
CA ASP A 141 21.75 -13.32 2.69
C ASP A 141 21.85 -12.90 1.21
N GLY A 142 20.93 -12.06 0.72
CA GLY A 142 20.92 -11.62 -0.68
C GLY A 142 20.25 -12.59 -1.68
N GLN A 143 19.60 -13.65 -1.19
CA GLN A 143 18.77 -14.57 -1.97
C GLN A 143 17.30 -14.45 -1.58
N GLN A 144 16.39 -14.47 -2.56
CA GLN A 144 14.95 -14.49 -2.28
C GLN A 144 14.59 -15.76 -1.48
N PRO A 145 13.73 -15.65 -0.45
CA PRO A 145 13.27 -16.79 0.34
C PRO A 145 12.56 -17.87 -0.47
#